data_AF-A0A662W5G7-F1
#
_entry.id   AF-A0A662W5G7-F1
#
_cell.length_a   1.000
_cell.length_b   1.000
_cell.length_c   1.000
_cell.angle_alpha   90.00
_cell.angle_beta   90.00
_cell.angle_gamma   90.00
#
_symmetry.space_group_name_H-M   'P 1'
#
loop_
_entity.id
_entity.type
_entity.pdbx_description
1 polymer ?
#
loop_
_entity_poly.entity_id
_entity_poly.type
_entity_poly.pdbx_seq_one_letter_code
_entity_poly.pdbx_strand_id
1 'polypeptide(L)'
;MKTRVDGYFYVPTLGPFLGGETGPPRSLKVELLFDDEGLEGDQTGGESPYPELAHWPDSKVDVRDANFISSVYGTSEGDTDWDYMGDINADKKVDVKDQYIVQGNYGNVGTYITDLSGVTIEFDSGEVYEPDPDGFVNIPEGATSFYVKKNGAAIGALITFWKEPLVTYTLTINVDKESGYVGDTFTFYGTLTENGNPVSGATVTLYKDDSSTDLTDVTGDDGSYSIQWVADQIGSHDFYTEAVW
;
A
#
# COMPACT_ATOMS: atom_id res chain seq x y z
N MET A 1 -5.05 -11.87 1.11
CA MET A 1 -6.38 -12.27 1.61
C MET A 1 -7.39 -11.77 0.62
N LYS A 2 -8.33 -12.61 0.20
CA LYS A 2 -9.45 -12.20 -0.63
C LYS A 2 -10.74 -12.71 -0.01
N THR A 3 -11.59 -11.77 0.40
CA THR A 3 -12.79 -12.10 1.18
C THR A 3 -14.05 -11.99 0.31
N ARG A 4 -15.10 -11.35 0.83
CA ARG A 4 -16.45 -11.28 0.28
C ARG A 4 -16.78 -9.87 -0.20
N VAL A 5 -17.88 -9.70 -0.91
CA VAL A 5 -18.28 -8.36 -1.40
C VAL A 5 -18.73 -7.42 -0.27
N ASP A 6 -18.85 -7.93 0.95
CA ASP A 6 -19.09 -7.12 2.16
C ASP A 6 -17.87 -6.27 2.57
N GLY A 7 -16.73 -6.48 1.91
CA GLY A 7 -15.51 -5.70 2.05
C GLY A 7 -14.84 -5.82 3.41
N TYR A 8 -15.23 -6.77 4.25
CA TYR A 8 -14.65 -6.96 5.57
C TYR A 8 -13.35 -7.78 5.50
N PHE A 9 -12.37 -7.37 6.31
CA PHE A 9 -11.09 -8.05 6.51
C PHE A 9 -10.69 -7.96 7.99
N TYR A 10 -10.05 -9.00 8.52
CA TYR A 10 -9.25 -8.86 9.74
C TYR A 10 -7.80 -8.54 9.38
N VAL A 11 -7.10 -7.92 10.32
CA VAL A 11 -5.64 -7.78 10.26
C VAL A 11 -5.03 -9.07 10.82
N PRO A 12 -4.37 -9.89 10.00
CA PRO A 12 -3.68 -11.09 10.47
C PRO A 12 -2.53 -10.70 11.41
N THR A 13 -2.31 -11.50 12.44
CA THR A 13 -1.21 -11.42 13.39
C THR A 13 0.00 -12.24 12.94
N LEU A 14 -0.23 -13.23 12.06
CA LEU A 14 0.77 -14.14 11.51
C LEU A 14 0.67 -14.23 9.97
N GLY A 15 1.82 -14.45 9.33
CA GLY A 15 2.00 -14.39 7.89
C GLY A 15 1.32 -15.51 7.10
N PRO A 16 1.51 -15.54 5.76
CA PRO A 16 2.65 -14.95 5.04
C PRO A 16 2.52 -13.44 4.77
N PHE A 17 3.50 -12.65 5.24
CA PHE A 17 3.60 -11.22 4.93
C PHE A 17 4.70 -10.95 3.92
N LEU A 18 4.44 -10.04 2.99
CA LEU A 18 5.47 -9.58 2.06
C LEU A 18 6.49 -8.71 2.81
N GLY A 19 7.77 -8.92 2.53
CA GLY A 19 8.86 -8.11 3.08
C GLY A 19 9.41 -8.52 4.45
N GLY A 20 9.06 -9.68 5.04
CA GLY A 20 9.76 -10.18 6.24
C GLY A 20 9.04 -11.22 7.09
N GLU A 21 9.80 -11.95 7.93
CA GLU A 21 9.40 -13.26 8.45
C GLU A 21 8.62 -13.29 9.79
N THR A 22 8.54 -12.20 10.58
CA THR A 22 7.91 -12.30 11.93
C THR A 22 7.12 -11.07 12.39
N GLY A 23 5.95 -11.29 13.00
CA GLY A 23 5.05 -10.29 13.65
C GLY A 23 4.01 -9.66 12.72
N PRO A 24 3.04 -8.89 13.24
CA PRO A 24 1.90 -8.38 12.47
C PRO A 24 2.32 -7.46 11.30
N PRO A 25 1.50 -7.35 10.25
CA PRO A 25 1.76 -6.45 9.16
C PRO A 25 1.60 -5.00 9.63
N ARG A 26 2.31 -4.09 8.96
CA ARG A 26 2.26 -2.66 9.26
C ARG A 26 1.61 -1.86 8.14
N SER A 27 1.49 -2.45 6.96
CA SER A 27 0.78 -1.88 5.83
C SER A 27 0.03 -2.97 5.07
N LEU A 28 -0.91 -2.54 4.25
CA LEU A 28 -1.66 -3.38 3.33
C LEU A 28 -1.66 -2.73 1.94
N LYS A 29 -1.89 -3.53 0.91
CA LYS A 29 -2.11 -3.08 -0.46
C LYS A 29 -3.42 -3.61 -1.00
N VAL A 30 -4.22 -2.74 -1.59
CA VAL A 30 -5.38 -3.10 -2.40
C VAL A 30 -4.89 -3.49 -3.79
N GLU A 31 -4.92 -4.79 -4.10
CA GLU A 31 -4.43 -5.32 -5.39
C GLU A 31 -5.53 -5.30 -6.45
N LEU A 32 -6.68 -5.85 -6.11
CA LEU A 32 -7.83 -6.05 -7.00
C LEU A 32 -9.12 -5.76 -6.23
N LEU A 33 -10.14 -5.29 -6.93
CA LEU A 33 -11.49 -5.12 -6.40
C LEU A 33 -12.49 -5.98 -7.19
N PHE A 34 -13.61 -6.35 -6.57
CA PHE A 34 -14.73 -7.01 -7.24
C PHE A 34 -16.05 -6.72 -6.52
N ASP A 35 -17.10 -6.56 -7.29
CA ASP A 35 -18.48 -6.32 -6.83
C ASP A 35 -19.44 -7.48 -7.21
N ASP A 36 -18.90 -8.53 -7.83
CA ASP A 36 -19.63 -9.75 -8.18
C ASP A 36 -19.50 -10.82 -7.09
N GLU A 37 -20.61 -11.11 -6.40
CA GLU A 37 -20.70 -12.21 -5.42
C GLU A 37 -20.29 -13.56 -6.02
N GLY A 38 -20.45 -13.72 -7.35
CA GLY A 38 -20.03 -14.90 -8.09
C GLY A 38 -18.53 -15.19 -8.02
N LEU A 39 -17.71 -14.19 -7.70
CA LEU A 39 -16.26 -14.33 -7.57
C LEU A 39 -15.78 -14.59 -6.15
N GLU A 40 -16.63 -14.63 -5.11
CA GLU A 40 -16.16 -14.82 -3.71
C GLU A 40 -15.31 -16.08 -3.53
N GLY A 41 -15.59 -17.13 -4.32
CA GLY A 41 -14.86 -18.41 -4.27
C GLY A 41 -13.54 -18.47 -5.05
N ASP A 42 -13.18 -17.47 -5.84
CA ASP A 42 -11.95 -17.47 -6.67
C ASP A 42 -10.77 -17.03 -5.80
N GLN A 43 -9.85 -17.94 -5.50
CA GLN A 43 -8.77 -17.75 -4.54
C GLN A 43 -7.40 -18.08 -5.14
N THR A 44 -7.33 -18.91 -6.19
CA THR A 44 -6.07 -19.40 -6.76
C THR A 44 -6.19 -19.67 -8.26
N GLY A 45 -5.07 -20.07 -8.89
CA GLY A 45 -5.01 -20.46 -10.30
C GLY A 45 -4.35 -19.43 -11.21
N GLY A 46 -4.23 -18.19 -10.73
CA GLY A 46 -3.59 -17.06 -11.41
C GLY A 46 -2.10 -16.97 -11.13
N GLU A 47 -1.42 -16.08 -11.85
CA GLU A 47 -0.02 -15.77 -11.64
C GLU A 47 0.11 -14.59 -10.67
N SER A 48 0.70 -14.86 -9.50
CA SER A 48 1.01 -13.81 -8.53
C SER A 48 2.11 -12.89 -9.06
N PRO A 49 1.98 -11.56 -8.93
CA PRO A 49 3.09 -10.63 -9.17
C PRO A 49 4.17 -10.72 -8.09
N TYR A 50 3.92 -11.43 -6.98
CA TYR A 50 4.83 -11.63 -5.86
C TYR A 50 5.25 -13.09 -5.76
N PRO A 51 6.54 -13.43 -5.90
CA PRO A 51 7.01 -14.82 -5.85
C PRO A 51 6.79 -15.49 -4.48
N GLU A 52 6.60 -14.70 -3.42
CA GLU A 52 6.33 -15.19 -2.06
C GLU A 52 4.87 -15.63 -1.86
N LEU A 53 3.94 -15.22 -2.72
CA LEU A 53 2.54 -15.62 -2.64
C LEU A 53 2.25 -16.74 -3.63
N ALA A 54 1.96 -17.92 -3.09
CA ALA A 54 1.67 -19.11 -3.89
C ALA A 54 0.27 -19.08 -4.54
N HIS A 55 -0.65 -18.28 -4.00
CA HIS A 55 -2.06 -18.27 -4.38
C HIS A 55 -2.49 -16.90 -4.85
N TRP A 56 -3.07 -16.86 -6.06
CA TRP A 56 -3.57 -15.65 -6.70
C TRP A 56 -4.80 -16.01 -7.56
N PRO A 57 -5.89 -15.23 -7.53
CA PRO A 57 -7.11 -15.55 -8.28
C PRO A 57 -6.93 -15.47 -9.81
N ASP A 58 -7.67 -16.27 -10.57
CA ASP A 58 -7.64 -16.28 -12.06
C ASP A 58 -8.93 -15.80 -12.74
N SER A 59 -9.81 -15.13 -11.97
CA SER A 59 -11.12 -14.63 -12.39
C SER A 59 -12.17 -15.72 -12.64
N LYS A 60 -11.93 -16.94 -12.15
CA LYS A 60 -12.83 -18.07 -12.30
C LYS A 60 -12.83 -18.95 -11.06
N VAL A 61 -14.02 -19.29 -10.57
CA VAL A 61 -14.17 -20.25 -9.47
C VAL A 61 -14.21 -21.66 -10.06
N ASP A 62 -13.18 -22.47 -9.82
CA ASP A 62 -13.11 -23.84 -10.32
C ASP A 62 -12.50 -24.87 -9.35
N VAL A 63 -12.05 -26.00 -9.91
CA VAL A 63 -11.52 -27.12 -9.13
C VAL A 63 -10.21 -26.76 -8.44
N ARG A 64 -9.46 -25.79 -8.95
CA ARG A 64 -8.22 -25.31 -8.33
C ARG A 64 -8.51 -24.64 -7.00
N ASP A 65 -9.52 -23.77 -6.94
CA ASP A 65 -9.97 -23.13 -5.70
C ASP A 65 -10.46 -24.16 -4.70
N ALA A 66 -11.31 -25.08 -5.15
CA ALA A 66 -11.85 -26.13 -4.29
C ALA A 66 -10.73 -27.02 -3.71
N ASN A 67 -9.71 -27.35 -4.51
CA ASN A 67 -8.56 -28.13 -4.07
C ASN A 67 -7.67 -27.34 -3.09
N PHE A 68 -7.45 -26.05 -3.35
CA PHE A 68 -6.69 -25.19 -2.45
C PHE A 68 -7.36 -25.09 -1.07
N ILE A 69 -8.65 -24.70 -1.01
CA ILE A 69 -9.38 -24.63 0.26
C ILE A 69 -9.38 -25.99 0.97
N SER A 70 -9.54 -27.09 0.24
CA SER A 70 -9.48 -28.44 0.82
C SER A 70 -8.09 -28.79 1.37
N SER A 71 -7.01 -28.23 0.81
CA SER A 71 -5.63 -28.50 1.24
C SER A 71 -5.26 -27.79 2.54
N VAL A 72 -5.87 -26.65 2.84
CA VAL A 72 -5.69 -25.89 4.09
C VAL A 72 -6.89 -26.04 5.04
N TYR A 73 -7.84 -26.93 4.75
CA TYR A 73 -9.03 -27.16 5.56
C TYR A 73 -8.69 -27.61 6.99
N GLY A 74 -9.33 -26.99 7.97
CA GLY A 74 -9.13 -27.25 9.39
C GLY A 74 -7.98 -26.49 10.02
N THR A 75 -7.23 -25.69 9.23
CA THR A 75 -6.22 -24.77 9.76
C THR A 75 -6.86 -23.49 10.30
N SER A 76 -6.13 -22.81 11.18
CA SER A 76 -6.50 -21.54 11.78
C SER A 76 -5.28 -20.65 11.98
N GLU A 77 -5.51 -19.35 12.18
CA GLU A 77 -4.43 -18.40 12.40
C GLU A 77 -3.47 -18.87 13.50
N GLY A 78 -2.20 -19.08 13.13
CA GLY A 78 -1.17 -19.63 14.02
C GLY A 78 -0.71 -21.04 13.70
N ASP A 79 -1.46 -21.78 12.89
CA ASP A 79 -0.99 -23.06 12.37
C ASP A 79 0.07 -22.85 11.27
N THR A 80 1.08 -23.72 11.22
CA THR A 80 2.19 -23.62 10.26
C THR A 80 1.74 -23.65 8.80
N ASP A 81 0.65 -24.38 8.52
CA ASP A 81 0.11 -24.57 7.18
C ASP A 81 -1.09 -23.66 6.89
N TRP A 82 -1.36 -22.69 7.77
CA TRP A 82 -2.44 -21.73 7.57
C TRP A 82 -2.08 -20.70 6.51
N ASP A 83 -3.02 -20.42 5.62
CA ASP A 83 -2.92 -19.38 4.61
C ASP A 83 -4.19 -18.52 4.67
N TYR A 84 -4.05 -17.21 4.86
CA TYR A 84 -5.19 -16.29 4.90
C TYR A 84 -6.00 -16.25 3.60
N MET A 85 -5.45 -16.75 2.47
CA MET A 85 -6.20 -16.86 1.22
C MET A 85 -7.26 -17.96 1.30
N GLY A 86 -7.13 -18.90 2.24
CA GLY A 86 -8.11 -19.94 2.48
C GLY A 86 -9.32 -19.51 3.32
N ASP A 87 -9.21 -18.41 4.06
CA ASP A 87 -10.22 -17.91 5.00
C ASP A 87 -11.06 -16.81 4.33
N ILE A 88 -12.00 -17.26 3.50
CA ILE A 88 -12.81 -16.43 2.61
C ILE A 88 -13.82 -15.62 3.43
N ASN A 89 -14.38 -16.21 4.49
CA ASN A 89 -15.35 -15.53 5.36
C ASN A 89 -14.72 -14.78 6.53
N ALA A 90 -13.40 -14.63 6.52
CA ALA A 90 -12.63 -13.78 7.41
C ALA A 90 -12.84 -14.04 8.92
N ASP A 91 -12.96 -15.30 9.33
CA ASP A 91 -13.15 -15.68 10.75
C ASP A 91 -11.92 -16.33 11.42
N LYS A 92 -10.76 -16.20 10.78
CA LYS A 92 -9.43 -16.69 11.19
C LYS A 92 -9.31 -18.21 11.15
N LYS A 93 -10.18 -18.88 10.40
CA LYS A 93 -10.21 -20.34 10.24
C LYS A 93 -10.53 -20.67 8.80
N VAL A 94 -10.01 -21.80 8.34
CA VAL A 94 -10.45 -22.39 7.08
C VAL A 94 -11.31 -23.60 7.40
N ASP A 95 -12.63 -23.46 7.25
CA ASP A 95 -13.57 -24.51 7.62
C ASP A 95 -14.65 -24.78 6.56
N VAL A 96 -15.76 -25.40 6.97
CA VAL A 96 -16.85 -25.77 6.07
C VAL A 96 -17.52 -24.56 5.43
N LYS A 97 -17.46 -23.39 6.06
CA LYS A 97 -18.03 -22.14 5.54
C LYS A 97 -17.27 -21.66 4.31
N ASP A 98 -15.94 -21.64 4.37
CA ASP A 98 -15.10 -21.26 3.23
C ASP A 98 -15.29 -22.23 2.07
N GLN A 99 -15.33 -23.52 2.38
CA GLN A 99 -15.60 -24.55 1.37
C GLN A 99 -16.98 -24.36 0.74
N TYR A 100 -18.00 -24.00 1.53
CA TYR A 100 -19.35 -23.75 1.02
C TYR A 100 -19.38 -22.53 0.08
N ILE A 101 -18.60 -21.48 0.35
CA ILE A 101 -18.50 -20.30 -0.53
C ILE A 101 -17.90 -20.67 -1.88
N VAL A 102 -16.81 -21.45 -1.90
CA VAL A 102 -16.23 -21.92 -3.17
C VAL A 102 -17.21 -22.78 -3.95
N GLN A 103 -17.85 -23.76 -3.29
CA GLN A 103 -18.78 -24.66 -3.97
C GLN A 103 -20.05 -23.95 -4.45
N GLY A 104 -20.55 -22.99 -3.67
CA GLY A 104 -21.72 -22.18 -4.04
C GLY A 104 -21.49 -21.30 -5.27
N ASN A 105 -20.23 -20.94 -5.53
CA ASN A 105 -19.83 -20.11 -6.67
C ASN A 105 -19.16 -20.90 -7.80
N TYR A 106 -19.08 -22.23 -7.71
CA TYR A 106 -18.36 -23.05 -8.67
C TYR A 106 -18.85 -22.84 -10.11
N GLY A 107 -17.93 -22.58 -11.03
CA GLY A 107 -18.21 -22.35 -12.45
C GLY A 107 -18.50 -20.90 -12.81
N ASN A 108 -18.60 -20.00 -11.83
CA ASN A 108 -18.70 -18.57 -12.09
C ASN A 108 -17.38 -18.01 -12.63
N VAL A 109 -17.49 -17.00 -13.49
CA VAL A 109 -16.39 -16.28 -14.11
C VAL A 109 -16.74 -14.80 -14.06
N GLY A 110 -15.75 -13.96 -13.79
CA GLY A 110 -15.95 -12.51 -13.70
C GLY A 110 -14.71 -11.74 -14.12
N THR A 111 -14.65 -10.48 -13.71
CA THR A 111 -13.52 -9.59 -13.98
C THR A 111 -13.22 -8.77 -12.75
N TYR A 112 -11.94 -8.61 -12.44
CA TYR A 112 -11.49 -7.71 -11.39
C TYR A 112 -11.40 -6.27 -11.87
N ILE A 113 -11.63 -5.35 -10.93
CA ILE A 113 -11.49 -3.90 -11.08
C ILE A 113 -10.12 -3.51 -10.54
N THR A 114 -9.31 -2.83 -11.36
CA THR A 114 -7.96 -2.34 -10.99
C THR A 114 -7.90 -0.83 -10.76
N ASP A 115 -8.94 -0.10 -11.15
CA ASP A 115 -9.06 1.32 -10.85
C ASP A 115 -9.41 1.52 -9.37
N LEU A 116 -8.46 2.10 -8.62
CA LEU A 116 -8.60 2.37 -7.19
C LEU A 116 -9.22 3.75 -6.90
N SER A 117 -9.68 4.48 -7.92
CA SER A 117 -10.35 5.76 -7.69
C SER A 117 -11.58 5.62 -6.78
N GLY A 118 -11.67 6.48 -5.77
CA GLY A 118 -12.74 6.48 -4.78
C GLY A 118 -12.71 5.30 -3.79
N VAL A 119 -11.59 4.56 -3.71
CA VAL A 119 -11.40 3.53 -2.69
C VAL A 119 -11.02 4.16 -1.36
N THR A 120 -11.61 3.66 -0.28
CA THR A 120 -11.26 4.01 1.10
C THR A 120 -11.15 2.75 1.96
N ILE A 121 -10.22 2.76 2.90
CA ILE A 121 -10.03 1.74 3.93
C ILE A 121 -10.46 2.33 5.27
N GLU A 122 -11.49 1.75 5.87
CA GLU A 122 -12.02 2.17 7.17
C GLU A 122 -11.64 1.13 8.23
N PHE A 123 -10.73 1.49 9.13
CA PHE A 123 -10.26 0.62 10.19
C PHE A 123 -11.22 0.64 11.39
N ASP A 124 -11.22 -0.45 12.15
CA ASP A 124 -12.00 -0.57 13.39
C ASP A 124 -11.55 0.38 14.51
N SER A 125 -10.35 0.94 14.40
CA SER A 125 -9.82 2.02 15.23
C SER A 125 -10.45 3.39 14.91
N GLY A 126 -11.16 3.53 13.79
CA GLY A 126 -11.92 4.72 13.39
C GLY A 126 -11.26 5.58 12.31
N GLU A 127 -10.00 5.31 11.97
CA GLU A 127 -9.29 5.97 10.88
C GLU A 127 -9.81 5.51 9.51
N VAL A 128 -9.85 6.46 8.57
CA VAL A 128 -10.22 6.21 7.18
C VAL A 128 -9.11 6.75 6.29
N TYR A 129 -8.55 5.90 5.44
CA TYR A 129 -7.49 6.28 4.49
C TYR A 129 -7.89 5.98 3.05
N GLU A 130 -7.45 6.84 2.14
CA GLU A 130 -7.42 6.52 0.71
C GLU A 130 -6.09 5.81 0.42
N PRO A 131 -6.08 4.72 -0.38
CA PRO A 131 -4.84 4.14 -0.86
C PRO A 131 -4.01 5.14 -1.66
N ASP A 132 -2.69 5.04 -1.57
CA ASP A 132 -1.79 5.80 -2.44
C ASP A 132 -1.92 5.34 -3.92
N PRO A 133 -1.24 5.99 -4.88
CA PRO A 133 -1.32 5.61 -6.29
C PRO A 133 -0.93 4.16 -6.60
N ASP A 134 -0.15 3.51 -5.73
CA ASP A 134 0.27 2.11 -5.85
C ASP A 134 -0.64 1.16 -5.05
N GLY A 135 -1.68 1.68 -4.39
CA GLY A 135 -2.71 0.93 -3.67
C GLY A 135 -2.40 0.68 -2.19
N PHE A 136 -1.39 1.31 -1.61
CA PHE A 136 -0.95 1.04 -0.25
C PHE A 136 -1.63 1.91 0.82
N VAL A 137 -1.78 1.33 2.01
CA VAL A 137 -2.31 1.97 3.21
C VAL A 137 -1.56 1.46 4.45
N ASN A 138 -1.15 2.37 5.33
CA ASN A 138 -0.58 2.00 6.63
C ASN A 138 -1.69 1.56 7.61
N ILE A 139 -1.44 0.49 8.34
CA ILE A 139 -2.37 -0.06 9.33
C ILE A 139 -2.18 0.74 10.64
N PRO A 140 -3.22 1.42 11.17
CA PRO A 140 -3.14 2.10 12.45
C PRO A 140 -2.74 1.17 13.58
N GLU A 141 -2.04 1.72 14.59
CA GLU A 141 -1.67 0.94 15.76
C GLU A 141 -2.93 0.44 16.50
N GLY A 142 -2.99 -0.87 16.73
CA GLY A 142 -4.11 -1.50 17.44
C GLY A 142 -5.32 -1.82 16.57
N ALA A 143 -5.33 -1.44 15.29
CA ALA A 143 -6.37 -1.87 14.36
C ALA A 143 -6.35 -3.41 14.21
N THR A 144 -7.51 -4.04 14.31
CA THR A 144 -7.64 -5.51 14.20
C THR A 144 -8.48 -5.94 13.02
N SER A 145 -9.19 -5.01 12.38
CA SER A 145 -10.01 -5.24 11.21
C SER A 145 -10.23 -3.95 10.42
N PHE A 146 -10.69 -4.09 9.18
CA PHE A 146 -11.03 -2.95 8.34
C PHE A 146 -12.08 -3.33 7.30
N TYR A 147 -12.71 -2.30 6.72
CA TYR A 147 -13.58 -2.41 5.57
C TYR A 147 -12.96 -1.74 4.35
N VAL A 148 -13.01 -2.41 3.20
CA VAL A 148 -12.73 -1.82 1.89
C VAL A 148 -14.03 -1.30 1.31
N LYS A 149 -14.04 -0.03 0.91
CA LYS A 149 -15.19 0.62 0.28
C LYS A 149 -14.76 1.29 -1.02
N LYS A 150 -15.65 1.31 -2.02
CA LYS A 150 -15.52 2.13 -3.22
C LYS A 150 -16.72 3.05 -3.32
N ASN A 151 -16.46 4.36 -3.40
CA ASN A 151 -17.50 5.41 -3.39
C ASN A 151 -18.48 5.28 -2.20
N GLY A 152 -17.97 4.89 -1.03
CA GLY A 152 -18.74 4.72 0.21
C GLY A 152 -19.54 3.41 0.34
N ALA A 153 -19.59 2.57 -0.69
CA ALA A 153 -20.18 1.25 -0.62
C ALA A 153 -19.11 0.18 -0.36
N ALA A 154 -19.42 -0.81 0.46
CA ALA A 154 -18.55 -1.98 0.65
C ALA A 154 -18.30 -2.70 -0.68
N ILE A 155 -17.08 -3.22 -0.85
CA ILE A 155 -16.66 -3.92 -2.06
C ILE A 155 -15.67 -5.03 -1.71
N GLY A 156 -15.73 -6.14 -2.44
CA GLY A 156 -14.75 -7.21 -2.29
C GLY A 156 -13.38 -6.77 -2.80
N ALA A 157 -12.31 -7.27 -2.18
CA ALA A 157 -10.95 -6.97 -2.59
C ALA A 157 -10.00 -8.16 -2.41
N LEU A 158 -8.91 -8.13 -3.18
CA LEU A 158 -7.68 -8.87 -2.86
C LEU A 158 -6.73 -7.90 -2.17
N ILE A 159 -6.35 -8.23 -0.94
CA ILE A 159 -5.42 -7.46 -0.11
C ILE A 159 -4.12 -8.26 0.07
N THR A 160 -2.96 -7.63 -0.14
CA THR A 160 -1.69 -8.16 0.34
C THR A 160 -1.26 -7.43 1.61
N PHE A 161 -0.68 -8.17 2.55
CA PHE A 161 -0.21 -7.63 3.82
C PHE A 161 1.31 -7.55 3.81
N TRP A 162 1.82 -6.40 4.25
CA TRP A 162 3.23 -6.05 4.17
C TRP A 162 3.79 -5.81 5.57
N LYS A 163 4.98 -6.37 5.82
CA LYS A 163 5.61 -6.35 7.13
C LYS A 163 6.07 -4.96 7.54
N GLU A 164 6.64 -4.23 6.60
CA GLU A 164 7.14 -2.88 6.85
C GLU A 164 6.06 -1.83 6.58
N PRO A 165 6.02 -0.73 7.33
CA PRO A 165 5.19 0.40 6.97
C PRO A 165 5.74 0.93 5.65
N LEU A 166 4.85 1.26 4.72
CA LEU A 166 5.33 1.96 3.54
C LEU A 166 5.46 3.42 3.92
N VAL A 167 6.71 3.85 3.84
CA VAL A 167 7.07 5.20 4.14
C VAL A 167 7.22 5.92 2.81
N THR A 168 6.16 6.62 2.43
CA THR A 168 6.21 7.49 1.26
C THR A 168 6.79 8.82 1.67
N TYR A 169 8.05 9.05 1.33
CA TYR A 169 8.66 10.36 1.47
C TYR A 169 8.41 11.17 0.20
N THR A 170 7.78 12.33 0.34
CA THR A 170 7.66 13.30 -0.74
C THR A 170 8.52 14.51 -0.42
N LEU A 171 9.54 14.73 -1.25
CA LEU A 171 10.38 15.93 -1.21
C LEU A 171 10.04 16.80 -2.42
N THR A 172 9.58 18.02 -2.19
CA THR A 172 9.33 19.00 -3.25
C THR A 172 10.48 19.98 -3.38
N ILE A 173 10.68 20.55 -4.56
CA ILE A 173 11.61 21.66 -4.81
C ILE A 173 10.93 22.68 -5.72
N ASN A 174 11.05 23.95 -5.36
CA ASN A 174 10.63 25.12 -6.12
C ASN A 174 11.75 26.17 -6.05
N VAL A 175 11.70 27.16 -6.93
CA VAL A 175 12.63 28.30 -6.92
C VAL A 175 11.85 29.60 -7.07
N ASP A 176 12.30 30.65 -6.38
CA ASP A 176 11.66 31.98 -6.41
C ASP A 176 11.69 32.65 -7.80
N LYS A 177 12.69 32.31 -8.62
CA LYS A 177 12.83 32.75 -10.01
C LYS A 177 13.65 31.75 -10.83
N GLU A 178 13.36 31.65 -12.13
CA GLU A 178 14.04 30.70 -13.02
C GLU A 178 15.17 31.33 -13.84
N SER A 179 15.37 32.65 -13.75
CA SER A 179 16.44 33.37 -14.45
C SER A 179 16.90 34.61 -13.69
N GLY A 180 18.15 35.00 -13.93
CA GLY A 180 18.81 36.11 -13.26
C GLY A 180 20.22 36.36 -13.80
N TYR A 181 20.93 37.27 -13.15
CA TYR A 181 22.33 37.57 -13.46
C TYR A 181 23.28 36.84 -12.51
N VAL A 182 24.54 36.66 -12.92
CA VAL A 182 25.61 36.26 -12.00
C VAL A 182 25.68 37.27 -10.86
N GLY A 183 25.68 36.76 -9.63
CA GLY A 183 25.60 37.52 -8.39
C GLY A 183 24.20 37.62 -7.79
N ASP A 184 23.15 37.26 -8.53
CA ASP A 184 21.79 37.20 -7.98
C ASP A 184 21.63 36.00 -7.03
N THR A 185 20.90 36.20 -5.94
CA THR A 185 20.45 35.11 -5.07
C THR A 185 19.18 34.48 -5.64
N PHE A 186 19.16 33.16 -5.67
CA PHE A 186 18.00 32.30 -5.94
C PHE A 186 17.65 31.56 -4.64
N THR A 187 16.37 31.49 -4.33
CA THR A 187 15.88 30.81 -3.13
C THR A 187 15.16 29.54 -3.56
N PHE A 188 15.76 28.40 -3.26
CA PHE A 188 15.16 27.09 -3.44
C PHE A 188 14.40 26.70 -2.18
N TYR A 189 13.17 26.26 -2.32
CA TYR A 189 12.31 25.93 -1.18
C TYR A 189 11.36 24.77 -1.50
N GLY A 190 10.92 24.10 -0.46
CA GLY A 190 9.99 22.98 -0.60
C GLY A 190 9.60 22.41 0.75
N THR A 191 9.06 21.21 0.71
CA THR A 191 8.59 20.47 1.88
C THR A 191 9.05 19.02 1.81
N LEU A 192 9.39 18.45 2.97
CA LEU A 192 9.52 17.01 3.16
C LEU A 192 8.33 16.50 3.96
N THR A 193 7.61 15.54 3.40
CA THR A 193 6.51 14.86 4.09
C THR A 193 6.72 13.35 4.10
N GLU A 194 6.35 12.71 5.20
CA GLU A 194 6.26 11.27 5.40
C GLU A 194 4.77 10.90 5.46
N ASN A 195 4.29 10.17 4.45
CA ASN A 195 2.88 9.79 4.35
C ASN A 195 1.94 11.02 4.46
N GLY A 196 2.32 12.11 3.80
CA GLY A 196 1.60 13.40 3.83
C GLY A 196 1.77 14.22 5.11
N ASN A 197 2.37 13.67 6.17
CA ASN A 197 2.66 14.41 7.40
C ASN A 197 4.03 15.11 7.30
N PRO A 198 4.18 16.33 7.81
CA PRO A 198 5.45 17.03 7.75
C PRO A 198 6.56 16.32 8.54
N VAL A 199 7.76 16.23 7.95
CA VAL A 199 8.96 15.71 8.62
C VAL A 199 9.79 16.86 9.12
N SER A 200 9.91 17.01 10.45
CA SER A 200 10.75 18.03 11.09
C SER A 200 12.15 17.50 11.39
N GLY A 201 13.17 18.35 11.28
CA GLY A 201 14.55 18.04 11.67
C GLY A 201 15.37 17.27 10.64
N ALA A 202 14.85 17.01 9.44
CA ALA A 202 15.61 16.38 8.35
C ALA A 202 16.55 17.40 7.70
N THR A 203 17.77 16.97 7.34
CA THR A 203 18.72 17.83 6.61
C THR A 203 18.49 17.68 5.12
N VAL A 204 18.19 18.79 4.44
CA VAL A 204 18.02 18.87 2.99
C VAL A 204 19.25 19.51 2.37
N THR A 205 19.82 18.89 1.34
CA THR A 205 20.99 19.37 0.60
C THR A 205 20.61 19.75 -0.82
N LEU A 206 21.07 20.90 -1.30
CA LEU A 206 20.89 21.35 -2.68
C LEU A 206 22.03 20.83 -3.58
N TYR A 207 21.66 20.25 -4.71
CA TYR A 207 22.57 19.81 -5.76
C TYR A 207 22.39 20.66 -7.02
N LYS A 208 23.50 20.85 -7.74
CA LYS A 208 23.59 21.61 -8.98
C LYS A 208 24.42 20.80 -9.98
N ASP A 209 23.85 20.53 -11.16
CA ASP A 209 24.51 19.78 -12.24
C ASP A 209 25.15 18.45 -11.73
N ASP A 210 24.35 17.63 -11.03
CA ASP A 210 24.74 16.35 -10.41
C ASP A 210 25.86 16.43 -9.35
N SER A 211 26.12 17.61 -8.80
CA SER A 211 27.14 17.84 -7.76
C SER A 211 26.55 18.57 -6.55
N SER A 212 26.98 18.17 -5.34
CA SER A 212 26.60 18.87 -4.10
C SER A 212 27.05 20.33 -4.16
N THR A 213 26.17 21.24 -3.72
CA THR A 213 26.54 22.64 -3.47
C THR A 213 27.07 22.88 -2.06
N ASP A 214 27.02 21.87 -1.18
CA ASP A 214 27.23 21.92 0.27
C ASP A 214 26.29 22.89 1.00
N LEU A 215 25.29 23.45 0.30
CA LEU A 215 24.25 24.27 0.88
C LEU A 215 23.14 23.37 1.42
N THR A 216 22.82 23.57 2.68
CA THR A 216 21.82 22.77 3.40
C THR A 216 20.84 23.64 4.15
N ASP A 217 19.66 23.09 4.42
CA ASP A 217 18.73 23.59 5.43
C ASP A 217 18.13 22.43 6.23
N VAL A 218 17.54 22.71 7.38
CA VAL A 218 16.86 21.72 8.22
C VAL A 218 15.37 21.96 8.17
N THR A 219 14.59 20.91 7.93
CA THR A 219 13.13 21.04 7.82
C THR A 219 12.52 21.52 9.13
N GLY A 220 11.61 22.49 9.04
CA GLY A 220 10.85 23.01 10.17
C GLY A 220 9.75 22.05 10.65
N ASP A 221 9.01 22.46 11.69
CA ASP A 221 7.88 21.68 12.24
C ASP A 221 6.75 21.45 11.22
N ASP A 222 6.66 22.29 10.19
CA ASP A 222 5.76 22.16 9.05
C ASP A 222 6.40 21.46 7.84
N GLY A 223 7.59 20.86 8.03
CA GLY A 223 8.34 20.12 7.02
C GLY A 223 8.98 20.99 5.95
N SER A 224 8.88 22.32 6.06
CA SER A 224 9.41 23.24 5.06
C SER A 224 10.92 23.45 5.19
N TYR A 225 11.58 23.71 4.05
CA TYR A 225 13.00 24.10 3.99
C TYR A 225 13.21 25.23 2.97
N SER A 226 14.28 26.01 3.11
CA SER A 226 14.65 27.14 2.26
C SER A 226 16.17 27.31 2.17
N ILE A 227 16.74 27.03 1.01
CA ILE A 227 18.18 27.12 0.72
C ILE A 227 18.45 28.26 -0.28
N GLN A 228 19.41 29.14 0.04
CA GLN A 228 19.80 30.24 -0.84
C GLN A 228 21.09 29.91 -1.61
N TRP A 229 21.04 30.03 -2.93
CA TRP A 229 22.20 29.91 -3.82
C TRP A 229 22.47 31.25 -4.51
N VAL A 230 23.75 31.65 -4.60
CA VAL A 230 24.17 32.86 -5.32
C VAL A 230 24.74 32.43 -6.67
N ALA A 231 24.20 32.96 -7.75
CA ALA A 231 24.64 32.61 -9.09
C ALA A 231 26.11 32.98 -9.31
N ASP A 232 26.94 31.98 -9.57
CA ASP A 232 28.39 32.08 -9.67
C ASP A 232 28.91 31.93 -11.11
N GLN A 233 28.08 31.43 -12.02
CA GLN A 233 28.42 31.19 -13.40
C GLN A 233 27.25 31.50 -14.34
N ILE A 234 27.58 31.77 -15.61
CA ILE A 234 26.59 31.94 -16.67
C ILE A 234 26.17 30.58 -17.22
N GLY A 235 24.89 30.41 -17.55
CA GLY A 235 24.41 29.20 -18.22
C GLY A 235 23.03 28.78 -17.76
N SER A 236 22.63 27.60 -18.22
CA SER A 236 21.51 26.83 -17.67
C SER A 236 22.08 25.82 -16.68
N HIS A 237 21.42 25.66 -15.54
CA HIS A 237 21.81 24.73 -14.49
C HIS A 237 20.61 23.92 -14.06
N ASP A 238 20.83 22.64 -13.79
CA ASP A 238 19.81 21.75 -13.25
C ASP A 238 20.00 21.63 -11.74
N PHE A 239 18.90 21.75 -11.00
CA PHE A 239 18.89 21.67 -9.55
C PHE A 239 17.95 20.58 -9.06
N TYR A 240 18.39 19.89 -8.01
CA TYR A 240 17.55 18.98 -7.24
C TYR A 240 17.97 18.99 -5.77
N THR A 241 17.15 18.37 -4.93
CA THR A 241 17.40 18.27 -3.49
C THR A 241 17.38 16.82 -3.05
N GLU A 242 18.20 16.48 -2.06
CA GLU A 242 18.14 15.22 -1.33
C GLU A 242 17.94 15.51 0.16
N ALA A 243 17.23 14.62 0.86
CA ALA A 243 17.01 14.71 2.30
C ALA A 243 17.61 13.49 3.02
N VAL A 244 18.20 13.72 4.18
CA VAL A 244 18.75 12.69 5.07
C VAL A 244 18.28 12.97 6.50
N TRP A 245 17.90 11.91 7.22
CA TRP A 245 17.45 11.97 8.62
C TRP A 245 17.93 10.74 9.40
#